data_AF-V9PG16-F1
#
_entry.id   AF-V9PG16-F1
#
_cell.length_a   1.000
_cell.length_b   1.000
_cell.length_c   1.000
_cell.angle_alpha   90.00
_cell.angle_beta   90.00
_cell.angle_gamma   90.00
#
_symmetry.space_group_name_H-M   'P 1'
#
loop_
_entity.id
_entity.type
_entity.pdbx_description
1 polymer ?
#
loop_
_entity_poly.entity_id
_entity_poly.type
_entity_poly.pdbx_seq_one_letter_code
_entity_poly.pdbx_strand_id
1 'polypeptide(L)'
;VMLYSIGKDSSVLLHLARKAFYPGRVPFPLLHVDTGWKFREMIAFRDEMVEKYDLDLVAHTNPRGASENVTPFTHGSALYTDIMKTEALRQALDAGQYDAAFGGARRDEEASRAKERIYSFRTPDHRWDPRNQRPELWNVYNGMIRKGESVRA
;
A
#
# COMPACT_ATOMS: atom_id res chain seq x y z
N VAL A 1 -6.03 4.59 -3.88
CA VAL A 1 -5.40 4.81 -2.54
C VAL A 1 -3.88 4.84 -2.67
N MET A 2 -3.15 5.47 -1.75
CA MET A 2 -1.68 5.38 -1.69
C MET A 2 -1.22 4.69 -0.42
N LEU A 3 -0.42 3.63 -0.54
CA LEU A 3 0.09 2.88 0.60
C LEU A 3 1.18 3.69 1.31
N TYR A 4 0.90 4.12 2.54
CA TYR A 4 1.81 4.94 3.33
C TYR A 4 2.33 4.16 4.53
N SER A 5 3.55 3.63 4.42
CA SER A 5 4.18 2.81 5.46
C SER A 5 4.96 3.62 6.49
N ILE A 6 5.08 4.94 6.29
CA ILE A 6 5.91 5.86 7.08
C ILE A 6 7.41 5.58 6.92
N GLY A 7 7.78 4.81 5.89
CA GLY A 7 9.17 4.60 5.50
C GLY A 7 9.64 5.66 4.50
N LYS A 8 10.96 5.74 4.31
CA LYS A 8 11.61 6.68 3.39
C LYS A 8 10.97 6.70 1.99
N ASP A 9 10.69 5.54 1.41
CA ASP A 9 10.20 5.44 0.03
C ASP A 9 8.75 5.92 -0.07
N SER A 10 7.91 5.58 0.92
CA SER A 10 6.53 6.07 0.99
C SER A 10 6.45 7.58 1.25
N SER A 11 7.42 8.16 1.95
CA SER A 11 7.53 9.61 2.14
C SER A 11 7.96 10.33 0.87
N VAL A 12 8.87 9.75 0.09
CA VAL A 12 9.21 10.26 -1.26
C VAL A 12 8.00 10.17 -2.18
N LEU A 13 7.26 9.06 -2.15
CA LEU A 13 6.05 8.89 -2.96
C LEU A 13 4.97 9.92 -2.58
N LEU A 14 4.76 10.19 -1.29
CA LEU A 14 3.87 11.26 -0.82
C LEU A 14 4.32 12.64 -1.35
N HIS A 15 5.62 12.92 -1.30
CA HIS A 15 6.16 14.18 -1.83
C HIS A 15 5.90 14.33 -3.34
N LEU A 16 6.06 13.24 -4.10
CA LEU A 16 5.74 13.22 -5.54
C LEU A 16 4.25 13.42 -5.79
N ALA A 17 3.38 12.76 -5.03
CA ALA A 17 1.93 12.93 -5.14
C ALA A 17 1.52 14.39 -4.91
N ARG A 18 2.06 15.03 -3.86
CA ARG A 18 1.80 16.46 -3.58
C ARG A 18 2.25 17.37 -4.72
N LYS A 19 3.39 17.08 -5.36
CA LYS A 19 3.85 17.82 -6.54
C LYS A 19 2.95 17.60 -7.76
N ALA A 20 2.48 16.37 -7.97
CA ALA A 20 1.66 16.03 -9.13
C ALA A 20 0.29 16.73 -9.12
N PHE A 21 -0.26 17.04 -7.94
CA PHE A 21 -1.58 17.66 -7.80
C PHE A 21 -1.54 19.12 -7.36
N TYR A 22 -0.37 19.72 -7.18
CA TYR A 22 -0.25 21.13 -6.80
C TYR A 22 -0.95 22.06 -7.84
N PRO A 23 -1.71 23.08 -7.40
CA PRO A 23 -1.91 23.55 -6.02
C PRO A 23 -3.06 22.88 -5.26
N GLY A 24 -3.73 21.89 -5.86
CA GLY A 24 -4.81 21.13 -5.23
C GLY A 24 -4.32 20.14 -4.17
N ARG A 25 -5.29 19.55 -3.45
CA ARG A 25 -5.06 18.44 -2.52
C ARG A 25 -4.82 17.14 -3.28
N VAL A 26 -4.17 16.17 -2.62
CA VAL A 26 -4.04 14.81 -3.14
C VAL A 26 -5.46 14.20 -3.25
N PRO A 27 -5.91 13.77 -4.44
CA PRO A 27 -7.32 13.42 -4.68
C PRO A 27 -7.70 12.00 -4.24
N PHE A 28 -6.85 11.34 -3.48
CA PHE A 28 -7.06 9.99 -2.97
C PHE A 28 -6.51 9.87 -1.56
N PRO A 29 -7.11 9.00 -0.73
CA PRO A 29 -6.64 8.80 0.63
C PRO A 29 -5.28 8.07 0.66
N LEU A 30 -4.56 8.29 1.74
CA LEU A 30 -3.46 7.45 2.19
C LEU A 30 -4.03 6.25 2.96
N LEU A 31 -3.37 5.10 2.84
CA LEU A 31 -3.69 3.90 3.62
C LEU A 31 -2.47 3.45 4.41
N HIS A 32 -2.63 3.41 5.73
CA HIS A 32 -1.66 2.87 6.66
C HIS A 32 -2.18 1.57 7.27
N VAL A 33 -1.50 0.47 6.97
CA VAL A 33 -1.71 -0.80 7.69
C VAL A 33 -0.99 -0.71 9.03
N ASP A 34 -1.77 -0.58 10.10
CA ASP A 34 -1.29 -0.45 11.45
C ASP A 34 -1.25 -1.81 12.15
N THR A 35 -0.03 -2.26 12.41
CA THR A 35 0.21 -3.56 13.02
C THR A 35 0.27 -3.50 14.54
N GLY A 36 0.19 -2.30 15.15
CA GLY A 36 0.35 -2.09 16.60
C GLY A 36 1.79 -2.16 17.13
N TRP A 37 2.77 -2.44 16.27
CA TRP A 37 4.18 -2.67 16.65
C TRP A 37 5.18 -1.77 15.90
N LYS A 38 4.73 -0.63 15.37
CA LYS A 38 5.63 0.38 14.83
C LYS A 38 6.24 1.22 15.94
N PHE A 39 7.42 1.77 15.69
CA PHE A 39 8.03 2.74 16.59
C PHE A 39 7.08 3.93 16.78
N ARG A 40 6.96 4.41 18.02
CA ARG A 40 6.04 5.50 18.38
C ARG A 40 6.35 6.77 17.59
N GLU A 41 7.63 7.02 17.34
CA GLU A 41 8.15 8.12 16.56
C GLU A 41 7.67 8.07 15.10
N MET A 42 7.49 6.88 14.53
CA MET A 42 6.90 6.75 13.19
C MET A 42 5.44 7.18 13.21
N ILE A 43 4.68 6.78 14.21
CA ILE A 43 3.26 7.15 14.34
C ILE A 43 3.12 8.67 14.56
N ALA A 44 3.93 9.25 15.43
CA ALA A 44 3.95 10.70 15.66
C ALA A 44 4.29 11.47 14.37
N PHE A 45 5.31 11.03 13.62
CA PHE A 45 5.68 11.64 12.34
C PHE A 45 4.57 11.51 11.29
N ARG A 46 3.89 10.36 11.23
CA ARG A 46 2.72 10.16 10.34
C ARG A 46 1.64 11.19 10.63
N ASP A 47 1.29 11.35 11.90
CA ASP A 47 0.20 12.24 12.33
C ASP A 47 0.56 13.71 12.06
N GLU A 48 1.81 14.12 12.33
CA GLU A 48 2.32 15.44 11.96
C GLU A 48 2.20 15.69 10.45
N MET A 49 2.59 14.72 9.61
CA MET A 49 2.56 14.86 8.16
C MET A 49 1.14 14.95 7.61
N VAL A 50 0.19 14.23 8.23
CA VAL A 50 -1.24 14.27 7.89
C VAL A 50 -1.82 15.65 8.19
N GLU A 51 -1.57 16.17 9.39
CA GLU A 51 -2.04 17.49 9.81
C GLU A 51 -1.41 18.61 8.98
N LYS A 52 -0.09 18.59 8.83
CA LYS A 52 0.69 19.62 8.13
C LYS A 52 0.28 19.82 6.68
N TYR A 53 -0.18 18.75 6.01
CA TYR A 53 -0.48 18.78 4.59
C TYR A 53 -1.95 18.53 4.27
N ASP A 54 -2.83 18.55 5.27
CA ASP A 54 -4.27 18.33 5.12
C ASP A 54 -4.55 17.07 4.26
N LEU A 55 -4.08 15.92 4.75
CA LEU A 55 -4.18 14.64 4.04
C LEU A 55 -5.28 13.76 4.64
N ASP A 56 -5.99 13.02 3.78
CA ASP A 56 -6.93 12.01 4.26
C ASP A 56 -6.16 10.71 4.51
N LEU A 57 -6.13 10.23 5.76
CA LEU A 57 -5.46 9.00 6.15
C LEU A 57 -6.47 7.97 6.67
N VAL A 58 -6.49 6.80 6.03
CA VAL A 58 -7.18 5.62 6.52
C VAL A 58 -6.17 4.71 7.22
N ALA A 59 -6.40 4.44 8.51
CA ALA A 59 -5.64 3.43 9.25
C ALA A 59 -6.46 2.14 9.35
N HIS A 60 -5.83 1.00 9.08
CA HIS A 60 -6.48 -0.31 9.18
C HIS A 60 -5.62 -1.28 10.00
N THR A 61 -6.25 -1.96 10.96
CA THR A 61 -5.65 -3.02 11.76
C THR A 61 -6.45 -4.30 11.55
N ASN A 62 -5.77 -5.45 11.43
CA ASN A 62 -6.45 -6.74 11.33
C ASN A 62 -7.22 -7.02 12.64
N PRO A 63 -8.57 -7.16 12.61
CA PRO A 63 -9.37 -7.33 13.82
C PRO A 63 -9.07 -8.65 14.53
N ARG A 64 -8.84 -9.73 13.78
CA ARG A 64 -8.46 -11.04 14.34
C ARG A 64 -7.08 -10.95 15.02
N GLY A 65 -6.13 -10.36 14.31
CA GLY A 65 -4.77 -10.21 14.84
C GLY A 65 -4.73 -9.33 16.10
N ALA A 66 -5.58 -8.32 16.17
CA ALA A 66 -5.75 -7.51 17.39
C ALA A 66 -6.41 -8.30 18.53
N SER A 67 -7.49 -9.06 18.28
CA SER A 67 -8.19 -9.82 19.31
C SER A 67 -7.37 -10.99 19.86
N GLU A 68 -6.57 -11.63 19.02
CA GLU A 68 -5.68 -12.74 19.39
C GLU A 68 -4.33 -12.25 19.93
N ASN A 69 -4.12 -10.93 19.99
CA ASN A 69 -2.85 -10.31 20.38
C ASN A 69 -1.65 -10.91 19.61
N VAL A 70 -1.76 -10.97 18.29
CA VAL A 70 -0.70 -11.51 17.41
C VAL A 70 0.48 -10.55 17.40
N THR A 71 1.59 -10.97 17.98
CA THR A 71 2.82 -10.16 18.08
C THR A 71 3.99 -10.83 17.34
N PRO A 72 4.99 -10.06 16.86
CA PRO A 72 6.17 -10.64 16.21
C PRO A 72 7.02 -11.49 17.17
N PHE A 73 6.84 -11.34 18.48
CA PHE A 73 7.59 -12.06 19.52
C PHE A 73 6.95 -13.39 19.91
N THR A 74 5.62 -13.50 19.81
CA THR A 74 4.87 -14.68 20.27
C THR A 74 4.51 -15.62 19.14
N HIS A 75 4.29 -15.09 17.92
CA HIS A 75 3.83 -15.86 16.77
C HIS A 75 4.90 -16.00 15.67
N GLY A 76 6.10 -15.46 15.90
CA GLY A 76 7.18 -15.40 14.92
C GLY A 76 6.90 -14.40 13.80
N SER A 77 7.95 -14.01 13.07
CA SER A 77 7.87 -12.95 12.06
C SER A 77 6.99 -13.31 10.85
N ALA A 78 6.96 -14.58 10.45
CA ALA A 78 6.22 -15.05 9.27
C ALA A 78 4.70 -14.95 9.48
N LEU A 79 4.16 -15.61 10.51
CA LEU A 79 2.72 -15.62 10.79
C LEU A 79 2.22 -14.22 11.15
N TYR A 80 2.97 -13.48 11.96
CA TYR A 80 2.67 -12.09 12.29
C TYR A 80 2.57 -11.21 11.02
N THR A 81 3.53 -11.34 10.10
CA THR A 81 3.55 -10.55 8.86
C THR A 81 2.37 -10.91 7.96
N ASP A 82 2.03 -12.19 7.86
CA ASP A 82 0.91 -12.63 7.04
C ASP A 82 -0.42 -12.06 7.54
N ILE A 83 -0.71 -12.20 8.84
CA ILE A 83 -1.96 -11.73 9.45
C ILE A 83 -1.99 -10.19 9.51
N MET A 84 -0.97 -9.57 10.12
CA MET A 84 -1.00 -8.16 10.45
C MET A 84 -0.66 -7.25 9.27
N LYS A 85 -0.06 -7.77 8.19
CA LYS A 85 0.23 -6.99 6.98
C LYS A 85 -0.50 -7.48 5.75
N THR A 86 -0.33 -8.75 5.37
CA THR A 86 -0.88 -9.26 4.09
C THR A 86 -2.40 -9.31 4.12
N GLU A 87 -2.99 -10.00 5.09
CA GLU A 87 -4.45 -10.08 5.24
C GLU A 87 -5.04 -8.71 5.58
N ALA A 88 -4.40 -7.95 6.48
CA ALA A 88 -4.82 -6.61 6.85
C ALA A 88 -4.93 -5.69 5.63
N LEU A 89 -3.93 -5.72 4.73
CA LEU A 89 -3.97 -4.93 3.50
C LEU A 89 -5.11 -5.36 2.60
N ARG A 90 -5.33 -6.67 2.40
CA ARG A 90 -6.44 -7.17 1.56
C ARG A 90 -7.80 -6.70 2.11
N GLN A 91 -8.02 -6.86 3.42
CA GLN A 91 -9.23 -6.38 4.09
C GLN A 91 -9.43 -4.88 3.91
N ALA A 92 -8.37 -4.07 4.04
CA ALA A 92 -8.45 -2.64 3.86
C ALA A 92 -8.77 -2.23 2.40
N LEU A 93 -8.20 -2.96 1.43
CA LEU A 93 -8.49 -2.74 0.01
C LEU A 93 -9.95 -3.07 -0.32
N ASP A 94 -10.46 -4.19 0.20
CA ASP A 94 -11.86 -4.60 0.03
C ASP A 94 -12.83 -3.62 0.69
N ALA A 95 -12.56 -3.22 1.94
CA ALA A 95 -13.40 -2.30 2.70
C ALA A 95 -13.49 -0.91 2.05
N GLY A 96 -12.39 -0.42 1.49
CA GLY A 96 -12.35 0.84 0.75
C GLY A 96 -12.77 0.74 -0.72
N GLN A 97 -13.07 -0.48 -1.20
CA GLN A 97 -13.38 -0.77 -2.60
C GLN A 97 -12.34 -0.17 -3.57
N TYR A 98 -11.07 -0.18 -3.18
CA TYR A 98 -10.01 0.46 -3.95
C TYR A 98 -9.62 -0.41 -5.15
N ASP A 99 -9.63 0.20 -6.33
CA ASP A 99 -9.28 -0.42 -7.61
C ASP A 99 -7.84 -0.10 -8.04
N ALA A 100 -7.21 0.92 -7.45
CA ALA A 100 -5.80 1.24 -7.63
C ALA A 100 -5.10 1.56 -6.30
N ALA A 101 -3.90 1.01 -6.12
CA ALA A 101 -3.05 1.21 -4.96
C ALA A 101 -1.62 1.59 -5.35
N PHE A 102 -1.17 2.79 -4.99
CA PHE A 102 0.21 3.21 -5.19
C PHE A 102 1.15 2.63 -4.13
N GLY A 103 2.24 1.98 -4.52
CA GLY A 103 3.24 1.38 -3.64
C GLY A 103 4.65 1.93 -3.88
N GLY A 104 5.38 2.21 -2.80
CA GLY A 104 6.76 2.72 -2.87
C GLY A 104 7.84 1.63 -3.09
N ALA A 105 7.47 0.49 -3.68
CA ALA A 105 8.38 -0.64 -3.86
C ALA A 105 9.36 -0.37 -5.01
N ARG A 106 10.64 -0.73 -4.84
CA ARG A 106 11.66 -0.53 -5.89
C ARG A 106 12.22 -1.85 -6.39
N ARG A 107 12.62 -1.90 -7.67
CA ARG A 107 13.14 -3.09 -8.35
C ARG A 107 14.51 -3.54 -7.83
N ASP A 108 15.29 -2.60 -7.31
CA ASP A 108 16.64 -2.82 -6.77
C ASP A 108 16.65 -3.30 -5.31
N GLU A 109 15.48 -3.35 -4.64
CA GLU A 109 15.38 -3.77 -3.24
C GLU A 109 15.53 -5.28 -3.04
N GLU A 110 15.20 -6.07 -4.06
CA GLU A 110 15.23 -7.53 -3.98
C GLU A 110 15.38 -8.14 -5.37
N ALA A 111 16.20 -9.18 -5.51
CA ALA A 111 16.50 -9.80 -6.81
C ALA A 111 15.25 -10.28 -7.57
N SER A 112 14.23 -10.75 -6.85
CA SER A 112 12.94 -11.19 -7.41
C SER A 112 12.19 -10.05 -8.13
N ARG A 113 12.44 -8.80 -7.76
CA ARG A 113 11.77 -7.61 -8.30
C ARG A 113 12.41 -7.04 -9.56
N ALA A 114 13.55 -7.57 -10.00
CA ALA A 114 14.23 -7.09 -11.21
C ALA A 114 13.33 -7.12 -12.46
N LYS A 115 12.34 -8.02 -12.49
CA LYS A 115 11.37 -8.18 -13.59
C LYS A 115 9.97 -7.63 -13.26
N GLU A 116 9.81 -6.92 -12.14
CA GLU A 116 8.52 -6.28 -11.81
C GLU A 116 8.18 -5.18 -12.82
N ARG A 117 6.89 -5.03 -13.07
CA ARG A 117 6.30 -3.96 -13.88
C ARG A 117 5.93 -2.78 -12.99
N ILE A 118 5.67 -1.62 -13.57
CA ILE A 118 5.05 -0.50 -12.83
C ILE A 118 3.63 -0.92 -12.43
N TYR A 119 2.82 -1.41 -13.37
CA TYR A 119 1.45 -1.86 -13.14
C TYR A 119 1.43 -3.38 -12.86
N SER A 120 0.98 -3.73 -11.66
CA SER A 120 0.76 -5.12 -11.21
C SER A 120 -0.73 -5.38 -11.06
N PHE A 121 -1.33 -6.05 -12.05
CA PHE A 121 -2.77 -6.36 -12.07
C PHE A 121 -3.11 -7.49 -11.11
N ARG A 122 -4.25 -7.35 -10.44
CA ARG A 122 -4.81 -8.28 -9.47
C ARG A 122 -6.21 -8.72 -9.89
N THR A 123 -6.47 -10.02 -9.72
CA THR A 123 -7.81 -10.59 -9.88
C THR A 123 -8.71 -10.16 -8.72
N PRO A 124 -10.04 -10.40 -8.79
CA PRO A 124 -10.96 -10.12 -7.69
C PRO A 124 -10.58 -10.77 -6.35
N ASP A 125 -9.88 -11.92 -6.40
CA ASP A 125 -9.38 -12.61 -5.20
C ASP A 125 -7.99 -12.11 -4.74
N HIS A 126 -7.56 -10.90 -5.17
CA HIS A 126 -6.24 -10.30 -4.93
C HIS A 126 -5.03 -11.09 -5.46
N ARG A 127 -5.26 -12.07 -6.34
CA ARG A 127 -4.19 -12.91 -6.89
C ARG A 127 -3.48 -12.23 -8.05
N TRP A 128 -2.23 -12.61 -8.25
CA TRP A 128 -1.44 -12.18 -9.41
C TRP A 128 -1.44 -13.30 -10.46
N ASP A 129 -1.76 -12.95 -11.70
CA ASP A 129 -1.73 -13.86 -12.86
C ASP A 129 -0.72 -13.34 -13.89
N PRO A 130 0.30 -14.14 -14.29
CA PRO A 130 1.29 -13.71 -15.28
C PRO A 130 0.69 -13.36 -16.64
N ARG A 131 -0.41 -14.02 -17.05
CA ARG A 131 -1.05 -13.80 -18.35
C ARG A 131 -1.84 -12.50 -18.43
N ASN A 132 -2.24 -11.95 -17.27
CA ASN A 132 -2.97 -10.69 -17.18
C ASN A 132 -2.05 -9.47 -17.13
N GLN A 133 -0.72 -9.67 -17.05
CA GLN A 133 0.24 -8.57 -17.01
C GLN A 133 0.51 -8.04 -18.42
N ARG A 134 0.71 -6.72 -18.52
CA ARG A 134 0.76 -6.03 -19.81
C ARG A 134 2.17 -5.50 -20.09
N PRO A 135 2.63 -5.54 -21.36
CA PRO A 135 3.82 -4.80 -21.77
C PRO A 135 3.67 -3.31 -21.45
N GLU A 136 4.75 -2.70 -20.95
CA GLU A 136 4.84 -1.27 -20.66
C GLU A 136 5.83 -0.69 -21.66
N LEU A 137 5.30 0.00 -22.68
CA LEU A 137 6.11 0.54 -23.76
C LEU A 137 6.25 2.05 -23.54
N TRP A 138 7.48 2.56 -23.56
CA TRP A 138 7.80 3.95 -23.21
C TRP A 138 7.20 4.33 -21.84
N ASN A 139 6.53 5.49 -21.77
CA ASN A 139 5.79 5.98 -20.62
C ASN A 139 4.26 5.82 -20.85
N VAL A 140 3.86 4.87 -21.70
CA VAL A 140 2.45 4.59 -22.00
C VAL A 140 2.00 3.37 -21.18
N TYR A 141 1.05 3.59 -20.29
CA TYR A 141 0.53 2.57 -19.39
C TYR A 141 -0.92 2.25 -19.71
N ASN A 142 -1.24 0.97 -19.90
CA ASN A 142 -2.62 0.51 -20.08
C ASN A 142 -3.24 0.18 -18.72
N GLY A 143 -3.94 1.15 -18.12
CA GLY A 143 -4.59 1.01 -16.82
C GLY A 143 -6.00 0.40 -16.83
N MET A 144 -6.51 -0.10 -17.98
CA MET A 144 -7.89 -0.62 -18.03
C MET A 144 -8.07 -1.83 -17.12
N ILE A 145 -9.10 -1.86 -16.28
CA ILE A 145 -9.40 -2.99 -15.39
C ILE A 145 -10.84 -3.44 -15.59
N ARG A 146 -11.13 -4.71 -15.35
CA ARG A 146 -12.50 -5.21 -15.28
C ARG A 146 -13.09 -4.94 -13.90
N LYS A 147 -14.42 -5.00 -13.79
CA LYS A 147 -15.10 -4.87 -12.50
C LYS A 147 -14.55 -5.89 -11.50
N GLY A 148 -14.12 -5.41 -10.34
CA GLY A 148 -13.54 -6.23 -9.27
C GLY A 148 -12.04 -6.52 -9.42
N GLU A 149 -11.42 -6.23 -10.56
CA GLU A 149 -9.96 -6.25 -10.64
C GLU A 149 -9.37 -5.00 -9.99
N SER A 150 -8.12 -5.09 -9.56
CA SER A 150 -7.38 -3.93 -9.05
C SER A 150 -5.96 -3.90 -9.59
N VAL A 151 -5.29 -2.77 -9.44
CA VAL A 151 -3.90 -2.58 -9.84
C VAL A 151 -3.06 -2.02 -8.69
N ARG A 152 -1.87 -2.59 -8.51
CA ARG A 152 -0.80 -1.98 -7.70
C ARG A 152 0.18 -1.28 -8.63
N ALA A 153 0.41 0.02 -8.42
CA ALA A 153 1.24 0.88 -9.26
C ALA A 153 2.33 1.61 -8.47
#